data_AF-A0A498NFR3-F1
#
_entry.id   AF-A0A498NFR3-F1
#
_cell.length_a   1.000
_cell.length_b   1.000
_cell.length_c   1.000
_cell.angle_alpha   90.00
_cell.angle_beta   90.00
_cell.angle_gamma   90.00
#
_symmetry.space_group_name_H-M   'P 1'
#
loop_
_entity.id
_entity.type
_entity.pdbx_description
1 polymer ?
#
loop_
_entity_poly.entity_id
_entity_poly.type
_entity_poly.pdbx_seq_one_letter_code
_entity_poly.pdbx_strand_id
1 'polypeptide(L)'
;MQRLRFHHNKCLASALKVAEAENCTVGAEKSAEILSMLVCYYHAELRKVVVEHLGSLEILKVSAALLEKVLCEFFRKSNIPWQNLVSMLMDSCAVMRGRKTGLETRIHQYCPNLLDVDGDSCHHIHNATKKFSEPFDSYLEKLFSDLQVDHQWSPDQVMYLKEIAMILNLSTSSPQRGFVRHRWLSAYDASMATHAMMPGYKVLYYGYLSTADQELYREPLELTKYHVNQAARARIKVVHETLNRKGMTPQGLERKRRVCQKLWHEETTTVLQLSIYMGVLAILKEYVMVFQGSQTLVHKLHDWQLELFLAYLACFVKAEHITKLSPRALKELVLEDHMLLDSKEVYVGQEADTFRSQNPKHPLLVPFLADIRKAYITTAVYLQKKLPLASPTLTALSALDPLLRGHSQATIQLKKLSGMLRHLLPADQDIHRELVQFNVDLTIPSFKEGESIVEWWGHVFDKLDKYPSLSVLVKCCLSIFHGPRVESSFSLMNDVIDQRSGNMNVETFNVIQTVKYTLQSRGKTAMQLFRREDVKFGAVDRTVCRNINSAAATYRHQQKVNKKEKEQQQSKYGSQATGSAQQAKTQTAEEEKRARLTMQCRKSLQKNRS
;
A
#
# COMPACT_ATOMS: atom_id res chain seq x y z
N MET A 1 7.10 24.01 19.56
CA MET A 1 6.71 22.59 19.53
C MET A 1 7.04 21.99 20.87
N GLN A 2 6.05 21.51 21.63
CA GLN A 2 6.34 20.53 22.66
C GLN A 2 6.99 19.35 21.93
N ARG A 3 8.32 19.20 22.06
CA ARG A 3 8.94 17.89 21.86
C ARG A 3 8.08 16.94 22.68
N LEU A 4 7.56 15.89 22.06
CA LEU A 4 6.91 14.78 22.77
C LEU A 4 7.87 14.36 23.88
N ARG A 5 7.69 14.92 25.08
CA ARG A 5 8.39 14.50 26.28
C ARG A 5 7.71 13.20 26.62
N PHE A 6 8.21 12.11 26.05
CA PHE A 6 7.89 10.77 26.46
C PHE A 6 8.40 10.63 27.90
N HIS A 7 7.56 11.03 28.87
CA HIS A 7 7.83 10.84 30.28
C HIS A 7 7.91 9.33 30.59
N HIS A 8 8.80 9.01 31.52
CA HIS A 8 9.36 7.71 31.90
C HIS A 8 8.44 6.49 32.12
N ASN A 9 7.12 6.58 31.94
CA ASN A 9 6.18 5.48 32.25
C ASN A 9 5.22 5.10 31.11
N LYS A 10 5.50 5.48 29.87
CA LYS A 10 4.68 5.06 28.72
C LYS A 10 5.34 3.88 28.01
N CYS A 11 4.76 2.68 28.16
CA CYS A 11 4.98 1.59 27.20
C CYS A 11 4.60 2.10 25.81
N LEU A 12 5.58 2.57 25.05
CA LEU A 12 5.38 2.96 23.66
C LEU A 12 5.56 1.70 22.84
N ALA A 13 4.49 0.94 22.60
CA ALA A 13 4.50 0.15 21.37
C ALA A 13 4.88 1.13 20.25
N SER A 14 6.07 0.95 19.69
CA SER A 14 6.60 1.85 18.69
C SER A 14 6.65 1.06 17.42
N ALA A 15 5.47 0.73 16.91
CA ALA A 15 5.37 0.09 15.61
C ALA A 15 5.98 1.08 14.60
N LEU A 16 7.25 0.90 14.24
CA LEU A 16 7.95 1.75 13.29
C LEU A 16 7.57 1.23 11.91
N LYS A 17 6.59 1.86 11.25
CA LYS A 17 6.41 1.59 9.82
C LYS A 17 7.44 2.37 9.04
N VAL A 18 8.41 1.65 8.47
CA VAL A 18 9.34 2.18 7.47
C VAL A 18 8.68 2.00 6.12
N ALA A 19 8.40 3.12 5.46
CA ALA A 19 8.05 3.11 4.05
C ALA A 19 9.09 3.95 3.29
N GLU A 20 9.61 3.36 2.23
CA GLU A 20 10.49 4.00 1.26
C GLU A 20 9.62 4.89 0.36
N ALA A 21 9.78 6.22 0.46
CA ALA A 21 9.13 7.14 -0.46
C ALA A 21 9.99 7.32 -1.71
N GLU A 22 9.29 7.37 -2.85
CA GLU A 22 9.81 7.57 -4.19
C GLU A 22 10.72 8.81 -4.33
N ASN A 23 11.62 8.73 -5.32
CA ASN A 23 12.63 9.71 -5.68
C ASN A 23 12.15 11.18 -5.61
N CYS A 24 12.57 11.93 -4.59
CA CYS A 24 12.50 13.39 -4.62
C CYS A 24 13.65 13.91 -5.48
N THR A 25 13.36 14.50 -6.64
CA THR A 25 14.37 15.28 -7.39
C THR A 25 14.55 16.65 -6.75
N VAL A 26 15.50 16.78 -5.83
CA VAL A 26 15.87 18.07 -5.25
C VAL A 26 16.86 18.77 -6.17
N GLY A 27 16.35 19.45 -7.19
CA GLY A 27 17.19 20.12 -8.18
C GLY A 27 17.98 19.14 -9.05
N ALA A 28 18.56 19.64 -10.13
CA ALA A 28 19.38 18.80 -11.01
C ALA A 28 20.53 18.18 -10.21
N GLU A 29 20.63 16.83 -10.23
CA GLU A 29 21.67 16.01 -9.59
C GLU A 29 21.46 15.59 -8.11
N LYS A 30 20.37 14.87 -7.79
CA LYS A 30 20.32 13.61 -7.00
C LYS A 30 18.88 13.30 -6.58
N SER A 31 18.46 12.04 -6.73
CA SER A 31 17.22 11.58 -6.10
C SER A 31 17.50 11.25 -4.63
N ALA A 32 16.70 11.80 -3.73
CA ALA A 32 16.69 11.44 -2.32
C ALA A 32 15.40 10.69 -2.01
N GLU A 33 15.51 9.61 -1.23
CA GLU A 33 14.36 8.82 -0.77
C GLU A 33 13.95 9.30 0.62
N ILE A 34 12.67 9.31 0.94
CA ILE A 34 12.19 9.73 2.27
C ILE A 34 11.76 8.50 3.05
N LEU A 35 12.37 8.31 4.22
CA LEU A 35 11.92 7.37 5.23
C LEU A 35 10.92 8.07 6.14
N SER A 36 9.63 7.74 6.03
CA SER A 36 8.63 8.19 6.99
C SER A 36 8.36 7.10 8.02
N MET A 37 8.21 7.50 9.28
CA MET A 37 8.00 6.63 10.43
C MET A 37 6.74 7.08 11.18
N LEU A 38 5.85 6.13 11.42
CA LEU A 38 4.72 6.29 12.34
C LEU A 38 5.00 5.56 13.65
N VAL A 39 4.23 5.89 14.68
CA VAL A 39 4.21 5.22 15.98
C VAL A 39 2.76 4.93 16.33
N CYS A 40 2.48 3.75 16.89
CA CYS A 40 1.14 3.35 17.31
C CYS A 40 1.14 2.92 18.77
N TYR A 41 0.41 3.60 19.64
CA TYR A 41 0.42 3.36 21.08
C TYR A 41 -0.95 3.59 21.72
N TYR A 42 -1.18 3.00 22.90
CA TYR A 42 -2.39 3.25 23.69
C TYR A 42 -2.30 4.58 24.43
N HIS A 43 -3.20 5.52 24.12
CA HIS A 43 -3.26 6.82 24.77
C HIS A 43 -4.18 6.76 26.00
N ALA A 44 -3.59 6.75 27.20
CA ALA A 44 -4.34 6.60 28.46
C ALA A 44 -5.50 7.61 28.62
N GLU A 45 -5.27 8.90 28.37
CA GLU A 45 -6.31 9.93 28.53
C GLU A 45 -7.44 9.82 27.49
N LEU A 46 -7.12 9.40 26.27
CA LEU A 46 -8.10 9.25 25.19
C LEU A 46 -8.74 7.86 25.18
N ARG A 47 -8.23 6.95 26.04
CA ARG A 47 -8.67 5.55 26.17
C ARG A 47 -8.76 4.81 24.84
N LYS A 48 -7.80 5.06 23.95
CA LYS A 48 -7.77 4.47 22.61
C LYS A 48 -6.36 4.26 22.10
N VAL A 49 -6.24 3.37 21.12
CA VAL A 49 -5.01 3.23 20.32
C VAL A 49 -4.95 4.39 19.33
N VAL A 50 -3.84 5.11 19.34
CA VAL A 50 -3.59 6.23 18.42
C VAL A 50 -2.42 5.91 17.52
N VAL A 51 -2.45 6.49 16.32
CA VAL A 51 -1.32 6.49 15.40
C VAL A 51 -0.87 7.91 15.20
N GLU A 52 0.40 8.17 15.48
CA GLU A 52 1.01 9.48 15.30
C GLU A 52 2.23 9.39 14.39
N HIS A 53 2.61 10.53 13.81
CA HIS A 53 3.83 10.63 13.04
C HIS A 53 5.02 10.79 13.98
N LEU A 54 5.99 9.90 13.85
CA LEU A 54 7.18 9.89 14.68
C LEU A 54 8.28 10.75 14.07
N GLY A 55 8.51 10.61 12.76
CA GLY A 55 9.51 11.40 12.06
C GLY A 55 9.64 11.03 10.59
N SER A 56 10.16 11.95 9.78
CA SER A 56 10.51 11.72 8.39
C SER A 56 11.97 12.14 8.14
N LEU A 57 12.72 11.28 7.46
CA LEU A 57 14.17 11.38 7.29
C LEU A 57 14.54 11.25 5.81
N GLU A 58 15.47 12.08 5.35
CA GLU A 58 16.03 12.00 4.01
C GLU A 58 17.12 10.93 3.96
N ILE A 59 17.05 10.05 2.96
CA ILE A 59 17.98 8.94 2.75
C ILE A 59 18.56 9.03 1.35
N LEU A 60 19.90 9.09 1.28
CA LEU A 60 20.63 9.18 0.01
C LEU A 60 20.92 7.81 -0.62
N LYS A 61 20.91 6.75 0.18
CA LYS A 61 21.18 5.38 -0.28
C LYS A 61 20.51 4.36 0.63
N VAL A 62 19.63 3.53 0.08
CA VAL A 62 18.97 2.49 0.87
C VAL A 62 19.86 1.25 0.98
N SER A 63 20.38 1.04 2.20
CA SER A 63 21.02 -0.21 2.63
C SER A 63 20.67 -0.43 4.09
N ALA A 64 20.59 -1.70 4.51
CA ALA A 64 20.17 -2.06 5.86
C ALA A 64 21.06 -1.41 6.93
N ALA A 65 22.38 -1.36 6.71
CA ALA A 65 23.33 -0.76 7.63
C ALA A 65 23.19 0.77 7.71
N LEU A 66 22.88 1.45 6.60
CA LEU A 66 22.64 2.89 6.65
C LEU A 66 21.32 3.20 7.36
N LEU A 67 20.27 2.44 7.07
CA LEU A 67 18.98 2.56 7.73
C LEU A 67 19.11 2.37 9.25
N GLU A 68 19.82 1.32 9.68
CA GLU A 68 20.16 1.06 11.08
C GLU A 68 20.81 2.29 11.73
N LYS A 69 21.89 2.81 11.13
CA LYS A 69 22.61 3.98 11.65
C LYS A 69 21.70 5.20 11.80
N VAL A 70 20.89 5.46 10.77
CA VAL A 70 19.94 6.60 10.74
C VAL A 70 18.89 6.45 11.85
N LEU A 71 18.35 5.24 12.05
CA LEU A 71 17.39 4.96 13.12
C LEU A 71 18.01 5.07 14.51
N CYS A 72 19.22 4.54 14.72
CA CYS A 72 19.93 4.69 15.99
C CYS A 72 20.17 6.17 16.34
N GLU A 73 20.57 6.96 15.35
CA GLU A 73 20.76 8.40 15.54
C GLU A 73 19.43 9.11 15.85
N PHE A 74 18.36 8.72 15.17
CA PHE A 74 17.01 9.24 15.44
C PHE A 74 16.53 8.90 16.85
N PHE A 75 16.60 7.64 17.28
CA PHE A 75 16.19 7.21 18.62
C PHE A 75 16.99 7.95 19.70
N ARG A 76 18.31 8.09 19.50
CA ARG A 76 19.19 8.85 20.41
C ARG A 76 18.81 10.34 20.47
N LYS A 77 18.61 11.01 19.33
CA LYS A 77 18.25 12.44 19.27
C LYS A 77 16.86 12.71 19.85
N SER A 78 15.94 11.77 19.67
CA SER A 78 14.56 11.84 20.15
C SER A 78 14.41 11.35 21.60
N ASN A 79 15.48 10.85 22.22
CA ASN A 79 15.50 10.27 23.57
C ASN A 79 14.46 9.15 23.75
N ILE A 80 14.42 8.23 22.78
CA ILE A 80 13.51 7.08 22.76
C ILE A 80 14.33 5.83 23.14
N PRO A 81 14.06 5.21 24.30
CA PRO A 81 14.70 3.95 24.69
C PRO A 81 14.28 2.81 23.76
N TRP A 82 15.24 1.96 23.38
CA TRP A 82 14.96 0.76 22.59
C TRP A 82 14.07 -0.24 23.32
N GLN A 83 14.09 -0.28 24.66
CA GLN A 83 13.23 -1.19 25.43
C GLN A 83 11.73 -0.89 25.26
N ASN A 84 11.38 0.30 24.78
CA ASN A 84 10.00 0.62 24.50
C ASN A 84 9.53 -0.07 23.20
N LEU A 85 10.42 -0.38 22.28
CA LEU A 85 10.07 -0.93 20.97
C LEU A 85 9.51 -2.37 21.08
N VAL A 86 8.19 -2.50 20.90
CA VAL A 86 7.47 -3.78 20.98
C VAL A 86 7.51 -4.58 19.68
N SER A 87 7.21 -3.95 18.54
CA SER A 87 7.16 -4.59 17.23
C SER A 87 7.47 -3.59 16.13
N MET A 88 7.74 -4.07 14.92
CA MET A 88 7.94 -3.24 13.73
C MET A 88 7.23 -3.85 12.54
N LEU A 89 6.54 -3.03 11.76
CA LEU A 89 5.90 -3.45 10.51
C LEU A 89 6.63 -2.81 9.34
N MET A 90 7.24 -3.61 8.47
CA MET A 90 8.03 -3.12 7.34
C MET A 90 7.69 -3.94 6.09
N ASP A 91 7.96 -3.38 4.92
CA ASP A 91 7.87 -4.15 3.68
C ASP A 91 8.88 -5.31 3.71
N SER A 92 8.51 -6.47 3.15
CA SER A 92 9.37 -7.68 3.21
C SER A 92 10.45 -7.74 2.13
N CYS A 93 10.99 -6.60 1.71
CA CYS A 93 12.14 -6.57 0.83
C CYS A 93 13.39 -7.02 1.61
N ALA A 94 14.41 -7.52 0.90
CA ALA A 94 15.61 -8.10 1.54
C ALA A 94 16.39 -7.08 2.40
N VAL A 95 16.36 -5.79 2.01
CA VAL A 95 17.00 -4.72 2.79
C VAL A 95 16.33 -4.54 4.15
N MET A 96 15.00 -4.65 4.20
CA MET A 96 14.20 -4.42 5.40
C MET A 96 14.14 -5.65 6.31
N ARG A 97 13.79 -6.83 5.75
CA ARG A 97 13.52 -8.07 6.51
C ARG A 97 14.42 -9.26 6.10
N GLY A 98 15.56 -9.01 5.47
CA GLY A 98 16.49 -10.07 5.07
C GLY A 98 17.08 -10.82 6.27
N ARG A 99 16.97 -12.15 6.29
CA ARG A 99 17.33 -13.03 7.43
C ARG A 99 18.74 -12.87 8.02
N LYS A 100 19.71 -12.42 7.22
CA LYS A 100 21.13 -12.32 7.64
C LYS A 100 21.55 -10.89 7.98
N THR A 101 21.16 -9.94 7.13
CA THR A 101 21.69 -8.58 7.15
C THR A 101 20.62 -7.52 6.98
N GLY A 102 19.34 -7.90 7.01
CA GLY A 102 18.22 -6.97 6.91
C GLY A 102 18.14 -6.05 8.12
N LEU A 103 17.43 -4.93 7.96
CA LEU A 103 17.25 -3.93 9.00
C LEU A 103 16.65 -4.54 10.28
N GLU A 104 15.60 -5.35 10.17
CA GLU A 104 14.97 -6.02 11.32
C GLU A 104 15.99 -6.88 12.09
N THR A 105 16.76 -7.70 11.38
CA THR A 105 17.82 -8.55 11.98
C THR A 105 18.86 -7.72 12.72
N ARG A 106 19.17 -6.52 12.23
CA ARG A 106 20.09 -5.58 12.89
C ARG A 106 19.45 -4.94 14.12
N ILE A 107 18.19 -4.53 14.03
CA ILE A 107 17.46 -3.92 15.14
C ILE A 107 17.28 -4.90 16.32
N HIS A 108 17.15 -6.21 16.05
CA HIS A 108 17.14 -7.22 17.11
C HIS A 108 18.37 -7.19 18.02
N GLN A 109 19.52 -6.65 17.58
CA GLN A 109 20.69 -6.47 18.43
C GLN A 109 20.47 -5.39 19.50
N TYR A 110 19.62 -4.40 19.23
CA TYR A 110 19.26 -3.32 20.15
C TYR A 110 17.98 -3.61 20.93
N CYS A 111 17.06 -4.39 20.36
CA CYS A 111 15.84 -4.86 21.00
C CYS A 111 15.66 -6.37 20.82
N PRO A 112 16.25 -7.21 21.69
CA PRO A 112 16.16 -8.67 21.59
C PRO A 112 14.73 -9.21 21.73
N ASN A 113 13.87 -8.51 22.46
CA ASN A 113 12.48 -8.90 22.72
C ASN A 113 11.48 -8.35 21.67
N LEU A 114 11.98 -7.85 20.53
CA LEU A 114 11.14 -7.37 19.44
C LEU A 114 10.23 -8.50 18.95
N LEU A 115 8.91 -8.28 18.98
CA LEU A 115 7.94 -9.25 18.47
C LEU A 115 7.99 -9.31 16.95
N ASP A 116 8.15 -10.52 16.42
CA ASP A 116 8.01 -10.80 14.99
C ASP A 116 6.53 -10.92 14.63
N VAL A 117 6.02 -9.89 13.94
CA VAL A 117 4.65 -9.80 13.42
C VAL A 117 4.60 -10.04 11.91
N ASP A 118 5.70 -10.56 11.34
CA ASP A 118 5.98 -10.65 9.90
C ASP A 118 5.92 -9.27 9.21
N GLY A 119 6.14 -9.23 7.89
CA GLY A 119 6.07 -8.01 7.12
C GLY A 119 4.65 -7.62 6.72
N ASP A 120 4.56 -6.55 5.95
CA ASP A 120 3.30 -6.02 5.46
C ASP A 120 2.51 -7.06 4.64
N SER A 121 1.48 -7.64 5.26
CA SER A 121 0.65 -8.68 4.64
C SER A 121 -0.11 -8.14 3.42
N CYS A 122 -0.59 -6.90 3.46
CA CYS A 122 -1.23 -6.26 2.30
C CYS A 122 -0.27 -6.12 1.12
N HIS A 123 1.00 -5.77 1.39
CA HIS A 123 2.05 -5.79 0.37
C HIS A 123 2.28 -7.21 -0.19
N HIS A 124 2.17 -8.25 0.64
CA HIS A 124 2.27 -9.64 0.19
C HIS A 124 1.11 -10.01 -0.72
N ILE A 125 -0.10 -9.56 -0.41
CA ILE A 125 -1.28 -9.80 -1.25
C ILE A 125 -1.15 -9.07 -2.59
N HIS A 126 -0.67 -7.83 -2.61
CA HIS A 126 -0.37 -7.12 -3.87
C HIS A 126 0.65 -7.91 -4.72
N ASN A 127 1.73 -8.40 -4.12
CA ASN A 127 2.70 -9.23 -4.84
C ASN A 127 2.14 -10.59 -5.26
N ALA A 128 1.17 -11.15 -4.52
CA ALA A 128 0.45 -12.35 -4.92
C ALA A 128 -0.37 -12.10 -6.19
N THR A 129 -1.05 -10.95 -6.30
CA THR A 129 -1.72 -10.53 -7.56
C THR A 129 -0.74 -10.44 -8.72
N LYS A 130 0.47 -9.90 -8.50
CA LYS A 130 1.52 -9.91 -9.52
C LYS A 130 1.85 -11.33 -9.97
N LYS A 131 2.06 -12.24 -9.02
CA LYS A 131 2.35 -13.66 -9.31
C LYS A 131 1.21 -14.34 -10.05
N PHE A 132 -0.03 -13.99 -9.74
CA PHE A 132 -1.21 -14.48 -10.43
C PHE A 132 -1.26 -14.05 -11.90
N SER A 133 -0.79 -12.83 -12.22
CA SER A 133 -0.78 -12.32 -13.59
C SER A 133 0.31 -12.91 -14.51
N GLU A 134 1.37 -13.49 -13.92
CA GLU A 134 2.57 -13.91 -14.67
C GLU A 134 2.26 -14.97 -15.74
N PRO A 135 1.43 -16.00 -15.48
CA PRO A 135 1.07 -16.99 -16.51
C PRO A 135 0.25 -16.42 -17.67
N PHE A 136 -0.42 -15.28 -17.48
CA PHE A 136 -1.17 -14.59 -18.52
C PHE A 136 -0.32 -13.53 -19.25
N ASP A 137 1.01 -13.55 -19.10
CA ASP A 137 1.95 -12.58 -19.69
C ASP A 137 1.61 -11.11 -19.38
N SER A 138 0.99 -10.87 -18.22
CA SER A 138 0.46 -9.57 -17.82
C SER A 138 -0.46 -8.93 -18.89
N TYR A 139 -1.25 -9.76 -19.58
CA TYR A 139 -2.08 -9.37 -20.71
C TYR A 139 -3.07 -8.25 -20.35
N LEU A 140 -3.81 -8.40 -19.26
CA LEU A 140 -4.78 -7.40 -18.80
C LEU A 140 -4.08 -6.14 -18.25
N GLU A 141 -2.98 -6.26 -17.51
CA GLU A 141 -2.25 -5.10 -16.98
C GLU A 141 -1.69 -4.21 -18.09
N LYS A 142 -1.24 -4.82 -19.19
CA LYS A 142 -0.85 -4.11 -20.41
C LYS A 142 -2.05 -3.37 -21.01
N LEU A 143 -3.23 -3.99 -21.06
CA LEU A 143 -4.46 -3.34 -21.54
C LEU A 143 -4.85 -2.15 -20.65
N PHE A 144 -4.89 -2.35 -19.34
CA PHE A 144 -5.23 -1.31 -18.38
C PHE A 144 -4.25 -0.14 -18.45
N SER A 145 -2.95 -0.43 -18.59
CA SER A 145 -1.92 0.59 -18.78
C SER A 145 -2.16 1.39 -20.06
N ASP A 146 -2.42 0.72 -21.19
CA ASP A 146 -2.65 1.41 -22.46
C ASP A 146 -3.91 2.30 -22.40
N LEU A 147 -5.01 1.81 -21.82
CA LEU A 147 -6.24 2.58 -21.61
C LEU A 147 -6.01 3.79 -20.70
N GLN A 148 -5.29 3.61 -19.58
CA GLN A 148 -5.01 4.68 -18.63
C GLN A 148 -4.16 5.78 -19.24
N VAL A 149 -3.11 5.44 -20.00
CA VAL A 149 -2.27 6.44 -20.65
C VAL A 149 -3.09 7.20 -21.69
N ASP A 150 -4.01 6.54 -22.40
CA ASP A 150 -4.93 7.26 -23.30
C ASP A 150 -5.86 8.22 -22.56
N HIS A 151 -6.43 7.83 -21.42
CA HIS A 151 -7.25 8.74 -20.61
C HIS A 151 -6.46 9.90 -20.01
N GLN A 152 -5.20 9.68 -19.64
CA GLN A 152 -4.35 10.71 -19.06
C GLN A 152 -3.97 11.79 -20.08
N TRP A 153 -3.68 11.39 -21.32
CA TRP A 153 -3.09 12.29 -22.33
C TRP A 153 -4.05 12.68 -23.46
N SER A 154 -5.23 12.07 -23.57
CA SER A 154 -6.23 12.36 -24.61
C SER A 154 -7.56 12.82 -24.00
N PRO A 155 -7.67 14.08 -23.54
CA PRO A 155 -8.88 14.59 -22.89
C PRO A 155 -10.11 14.55 -23.82
N ASP A 156 -9.91 14.67 -25.13
CA ASP A 156 -10.95 14.52 -26.14
C ASP A 156 -11.51 13.09 -26.20
N GLN A 157 -10.66 12.07 -26.10
CA GLN A 157 -11.11 10.67 -26.04
C GLN A 157 -11.90 10.40 -24.76
N VAL A 158 -11.50 10.97 -23.62
CA VAL A 158 -12.27 10.87 -22.37
C VAL A 158 -13.65 11.53 -22.53
N MET A 159 -13.73 12.67 -23.22
CA MET A 159 -15.00 13.32 -23.52
C MET A 159 -15.88 12.45 -24.41
N TYR A 160 -15.34 11.89 -25.50
CA TYR A 160 -16.08 10.99 -26.38
C TYR A 160 -16.52 9.71 -25.68
N LEU A 161 -15.68 9.14 -24.82
CA LEU A 161 -16.04 7.97 -24.04
C LEU A 161 -17.20 8.25 -23.08
N LYS A 162 -17.20 9.42 -22.42
CA LYS A 162 -18.33 9.85 -21.57
C LYS A 162 -19.61 10.02 -22.37
N GLU A 163 -19.53 10.65 -23.54
CA GLU A 163 -20.66 10.83 -24.44
C GLU A 163 -21.22 9.48 -24.91
N ILE A 164 -20.34 8.57 -25.38
CA ILE A 164 -20.71 7.21 -25.77
C ILE A 164 -21.34 6.45 -24.60
N ALA A 165 -20.78 6.56 -23.39
CA ALA A 165 -21.33 5.90 -22.21
C ALA A 165 -22.75 6.39 -21.87
N MET A 166 -23.02 7.69 -22.04
CA MET A 166 -24.38 8.24 -21.90
C MET A 166 -25.32 7.70 -22.98
N ILE A 167 -24.87 7.64 -24.23
CA ILE A 167 -25.65 7.08 -25.34
C ILE A 167 -25.99 5.61 -25.11
N LEU A 168 -25.06 4.85 -24.55
CA LEU A 168 -25.22 3.41 -24.26
C LEU A 168 -25.87 3.12 -22.90
N ASN A 169 -26.25 4.16 -22.14
CA ASN A 169 -26.79 4.05 -20.79
C ASN A 169 -25.91 3.20 -19.83
N LEU A 170 -24.58 3.38 -19.91
CA LEU A 170 -23.64 2.70 -19.04
C LEU A 170 -23.47 3.46 -17.71
N SER A 171 -23.32 2.70 -16.62
CA SER A 171 -22.96 3.22 -15.30
C SER A 171 -21.57 3.87 -15.36
N THR A 172 -21.51 5.21 -15.39
CA THR A 172 -20.24 5.94 -15.50
C THR A 172 -19.61 6.11 -14.12
N SER A 173 -18.61 5.28 -13.80
CA SER A 173 -17.57 5.68 -12.84
C SER A 173 -16.50 6.49 -13.60
N SER A 174 -15.95 7.53 -12.98
CA SER A 174 -14.90 8.34 -13.62
C SER A 174 -13.73 7.45 -14.07
N PRO A 175 -13.29 7.50 -15.35
CA PRO A 175 -12.23 6.63 -15.89
C PRO A 175 -10.83 6.90 -15.30
N GLN A 176 -10.74 7.70 -14.24
CA GLN A 176 -9.49 8.24 -13.69
C GLN A 176 -8.77 7.32 -12.70
N ARG A 177 -9.45 6.38 -12.04
CA ARG A 177 -8.77 5.40 -11.17
C ARG A 177 -8.36 4.18 -11.98
N GLY A 178 -7.24 4.31 -12.69
CA GLY A 178 -6.63 3.24 -13.48
C GLY A 178 -5.78 2.25 -12.66
N PHE A 179 -5.16 1.31 -13.37
CA PHE A 179 -4.24 0.33 -12.81
C PHE A 179 -2.97 0.99 -12.26
N VAL A 180 -2.65 0.75 -11.00
CA VAL A 180 -1.50 1.31 -10.30
C VAL A 180 -0.39 0.26 -10.21
N ARG A 181 0.71 0.49 -10.94
CA ARG A 181 1.83 -0.47 -11.08
C ARG A 181 2.50 -0.89 -9.76
N HIS A 182 2.49 -0.03 -8.76
CA HIS A 182 3.04 -0.34 -7.43
C HIS A 182 1.99 -0.94 -6.46
N ARG A 183 0.69 -0.90 -6.81
CA ARG A 183 -0.40 -1.57 -6.08
C ARG A 183 -1.12 -2.53 -7.01
N TRP A 184 -0.51 -3.69 -7.27
CA TRP A 184 -0.98 -4.66 -8.27
C TRP A 184 -2.44 -5.11 -8.12
N LEU A 185 -3.00 -5.10 -6.90
CA LEU A 185 -4.40 -5.45 -6.67
C LEU A 185 -5.39 -4.39 -7.20
N SER A 186 -4.92 -3.21 -7.59
CA SER A 186 -5.71 -2.28 -8.41
C SER A 186 -6.13 -2.88 -9.76
N ALA A 187 -5.49 -3.98 -10.19
CA ALA A 187 -5.95 -4.77 -11.33
C ALA A 187 -7.38 -5.30 -11.15
N TYR A 188 -7.81 -5.58 -9.91
CA TYR A 188 -9.21 -5.93 -9.63
C TYR A 188 -10.16 -4.79 -9.99
N ASP A 189 -9.90 -3.59 -9.44
CA ASP A 189 -10.73 -2.41 -9.68
C ASP A 189 -10.72 -2.04 -11.18
N ALA A 190 -9.57 -2.15 -11.84
CA ALA A 190 -9.41 -1.94 -13.27
C ALA A 190 -10.14 -3.00 -14.10
N SER A 191 -10.20 -4.26 -13.66
CA SER A 191 -10.95 -5.32 -14.34
C SER A 191 -12.45 -5.05 -14.28
N MET A 192 -12.98 -4.75 -13.09
CA MET A 192 -14.39 -4.38 -12.90
C MET A 192 -14.79 -3.17 -13.76
N ALA A 193 -13.96 -2.12 -13.74
CA ALA A 193 -14.21 -0.92 -14.54
C ALA A 193 -14.12 -1.18 -16.04
N THR A 194 -13.13 -1.97 -16.48
CA THR A 194 -12.93 -2.30 -17.90
C THR A 194 -14.04 -3.19 -18.42
N HIS A 195 -14.48 -4.17 -17.63
CA HIS A 195 -15.60 -5.03 -17.95
C HIS A 195 -16.90 -4.23 -18.10
N ALA A 196 -17.25 -3.40 -17.11
CA ALA A 196 -18.45 -2.56 -17.16
C ALA A 196 -18.45 -1.57 -18.34
N MET A 197 -17.27 -1.03 -18.69
CA MET A 197 -17.09 -0.07 -19.79
C MET A 197 -16.75 -0.73 -21.13
N MET A 198 -16.67 -2.06 -21.20
CA MET A 198 -16.26 -2.79 -22.42
C MET A 198 -17.08 -2.38 -23.64
N PRO A 199 -18.42 -2.23 -23.58
CA PRO A 199 -19.20 -1.72 -24.70
C PRO A 199 -18.77 -0.32 -25.15
N GLY A 200 -18.55 0.59 -24.21
CA GLY A 200 -18.12 1.96 -24.50
C GLY A 200 -16.73 2.00 -25.13
N TYR A 201 -15.80 1.18 -24.64
CA TYR A 201 -14.47 1.05 -25.24
C TYR A 201 -14.55 0.48 -26.65
N LYS A 202 -15.33 -0.57 -26.89
CA LYS A 202 -15.52 -1.11 -28.24
C LYS A 202 -16.01 -0.03 -29.20
N VAL A 203 -17.09 0.68 -28.85
CA VAL A 203 -17.61 1.77 -29.69
C VAL A 203 -16.55 2.85 -29.91
N LEU A 204 -15.85 3.31 -28.87
CA LEU A 204 -14.83 4.34 -29.03
C LEU A 204 -13.69 3.87 -29.96
N TYR A 205 -13.17 2.66 -29.73
CA TYR A 205 -11.99 2.14 -30.43
C TYR A 205 -12.28 1.60 -31.83
N TYR A 206 -13.55 1.39 -32.17
CA TYR A 206 -13.96 1.10 -33.55
C TYR A 206 -13.49 2.19 -34.54
N GLY A 207 -13.45 3.45 -34.09
CA GLY A 207 -12.94 4.57 -34.89
C GLY A 207 -11.45 4.50 -35.25
N TYR A 208 -10.68 3.62 -34.60
CA TYR A 208 -9.25 3.40 -34.87
C TYR A 208 -8.96 2.10 -35.64
N LEU A 209 -9.99 1.30 -35.93
CA LEU A 209 -9.83 0.07 -36.70
C LEU A 209 -9.49 0.38 -38.16
N SER A 210 -8.82 -0.56 -38.83
CA SER A 210 -8.60 -0.49 -40.27
C SER A 210 -9.94 -0.58 -41.00
N THR A 211 -10.02 -0.11 -42.26
CA THR A 211 -11.25 -0.22 -43.05
C THR A 211 -11.71 -1.68 -43.21
N ALA A 212 -10.77 -2.63 -43.34
CA ALA A 212 -11.08 -4.05 -43.40
C ALA A 212 -11.67 -4.57 -42.09
N ASP A 213 -11.10 -4.19 -40.94
CA ASP A 213 -11.61 -4.58 -39.63
C ASP A 213 -12.96 -3.92 -39.32
N GLN A 214 -13.17 -2.68 -39.76
CA GLN A 214 -14.47 -2.02 -39.63
C GLN A 214 -15.56 -2.76 -40.40
N GLU A 215 -15.26 -3.26 -41.60
CA GLU A 215 -16.20 -4.11 -42.34
C GLU A 215 -16.49 -5.41 -41.59
N LEU A 216 -15.43 -6.09 -41.12
CA LEU A 216 -15.53 -7.35 -40.38
C LEU A 216 -16.34 -7.23 -39.08
N TYR A 217 -16.12 -6.16 -38.32
CA TYR A 217 -16.74 -5.95 -37.01
C TYR A 217 -17.98 -5.05 -37.05
N ARG A 218 -18.50 -4.70 -38.23
CA ARG A 218 -19.70 -3.85 -38.37
C ARG A 218 -20.91 -4.46 -37.67
N GLU A 219 -21.17 -5.75 -37.90
CA GLU A 219 -22.25 -6.49 -37.23
C GLU A 219 -21.95 -6.72 -35.74
N PRO A 220 -20.76 -7.23 -35.34
CA PRO A 220 -20.39 -7.35 -33.92
C PRO A 220 -20.47 -6.06 -33.07
N LEU A 221 -20.34 -4.88 -33.68
CA LEU A 221 -20.53 -3.57 -33.03
C LEU A 221 -22.01 -3.29 -32.67
N GLU A 222 -22.96 -4.07 -33.18
CA GLU A 222 -24.40 -3.78 -33.19
C GLU A 222 -24.92 -3.01 -31.96
N LEU A 223 -25.32 -1.75 -32.22
CA LEU A 223 -25.82 -0.81 -31.22
C LEU A 223 -27.31 -0.99 -30.91
N THR A 224 -27.98 -1.89 -31.64
CA THR A 224 -29.41 -2.24 -31.50
C THR A 224 -29.73 -2.75 -30.10
N LYS A 225 -28.84 -3.56 -29.51
CA LYS A 225 -28.95 -4.08 -28.13
C LYS A 225 -28.94 -3.00 -27.04
N TYR A 226 -28.55 -1.77 -27.37
CA TYR A 226 -28.54 -0.63 -26.45
C TYR A 226 -29.67 0.37 -26.73
N HIS A 227 -30.65 0.01 -27.57
CA HIS A 227 -31.79 0.86 -27.93
C HIS A 227 -31.39 2.26 -28.46
N VAL A 228 -30.22 2.35 -29.11
CA VAL A 228 -29.66 3.61 -29.58
C VAL A 228 -30.46 4.15 -30.78
N ASN A 229 -31.02 5.35 -30.62
CA ASN A 229 -31.80 6.04 -31.65
C ASN A 229 -30.94 6.54 -32.83
N GLN A 230 -31.58 6.95 -33.93
CA GLN A 230 -30.89 7.35 -35.16
C GLN A 230 -29.97 8.57 -34.96
N ALA A 231 -30.38 9.55 -34.14
CA ALA A 231 -29.58 10.74 -33.85
C ALA A 231 -28.28 10.38 -33.11
N ALA A 232 -28.37 9.48 -32.12
CA ALA A 232 -27.22 9.00 -31.37
C ALA A 232 -26.27 8.14 -32.22
N ARG A 233 -26.79 7.33 -33.16
CA ARG A 233 -25.97 6.62 -34.16
C ARG A 233 -25.22 7.59 -35.07
N ALA A 234 -25.89 8.63 -35.57
CA ALA A 234 -25.26 9.68 -36.37
C ALA A 234 -24.15 10.38 -35.58
N ARG A 235 -24.38 10.63 -34.29
CA ARG A 235 -23.37 11.22 -33.41
C ARG A 235 -22.15 10.32 -33.22
N ILE A 236 -22.34 9.03 -32.97
CA ILE A 236 -21.25 8.06 -32.87
C ILE A 236 -20.43 8.02 -34.17
N LYS A 237 -21.10 8.07 -35.33
CA LYS A 237 -20.41 8.11 -36.63
C LYS A 237 -19.49 9.34 -36.77
N VAL A 238 -19.96 10.52 -36.34
CA VAL A 238 -19.15 11.74 -36.32
C VAL A 238 -17.93 11.59 -35.41
N VAL A 239 -18.09 10.94 -34.24
CA VAL A 239 -16.96 10.62 -33.35
C VAL A 239 -15.95 9.74 -34.07
N HIS A 240 -16.39 8.65 -34.71
CA HIS A 240 -15.50 7.75 -35.45
C HIS A 240 -14.74 8.45 -36.58
N GLU A 241 -15.42 9.27 -37.37
CA GLU A 241 -14.79 10.05 -38.45
C GLU A 241 -13.73 11.01 -37.91
N THR A 242 -14.00 11.62 -36.75
CA THR A 242 -13.05 12.52 -36.08
C THR A 242 -11.82 11.78 -35.57
N LEU A 243 -12.02 10.62 -34.94
CA LEU A 243 -10.93 9.81 -34.39
C LEU A 243 -10.05 9.23 -35.50
N ASN A 244 -10.63 8.79 -36.61
CA ASN A 244 -9.90 8.23 -37.75
C ASN A 244 -8.98 9.28 -38.41
N ARG A 245 -9.40 10.55 -38.45
CA ARG A 245 -8.59 11.65 -39.02
C ARG A 245 -7.57 12.24 -38.04
N LYS A 246 -7.56 11.79 -36.79
CA LYS A 246 -6.72 12.37 -35.75
C LYS A 246 -5.24 12.03 -36.00
N GLY A 247 -4.42 13.08 -36.16
CA GLY A 247 -2.96 12.93 -36.20
C GLY A 247 -2.43 12.37 -34.88
N MET A 248 -1.67 11.29 -34.94
CA MET A 248 -1.12 10.61 -33.77
C MET A 248 0.39 10.39 -33.91
N THR A 249 1.09 10.37 -32.78
CA THR A 249 2.49 9.94 -32.75
C THR A 249 2.59 8.45 -33.09
N PRO A 250 3.75 7.95 -33.56
CA PRO A 250 3.96 6.52 -33.79
C PRO A 250 3.65 5.66 -32.56
N GLN A 251 4.02 6.15 -31.36
CA GLN A 251 3.70 5.48 -30.10
C GLN A 251 2.20 5.45 -29.79
N GLY A 252 1.48 6.52 -30.15
CA GLY A 252 0.02 6.58 -30.03
C GLY A 252 -0.66 5.58 -30.95
N LEU A 253 -0.27 5.52 -32.22
CA LEU A 253 -0.80 4.56 -33.20
C LEU A 253 -0.60 3.10 -32.75
N GLU A 254 0.61 2.78 -32.32
CA GLU A 254 0.96 1.44 -31.85
C GLU A 254 0.17 1.07 -30.58
N ARG A 255 -0.08 2.03 -29.68
CA ARG A 255 -0.97 1.83 -28.54
C ARG A 255 -2.41 1.55 -28.96
N LYS A 256 -2.96 2.31 -29.91
CA LYS A 256 -4.32 2.09 -30.43
C LYS A 256 -4.44 0.70 -31.05
N ARG A 257 -3.44 0.27 -31.81
CA ARG A 257 -3.37 -1.10 -32.36
C ARG A 257 -3.46 -2.16 -31.27
N ARG A 258 -2.65 -2.05 -30.21
CA ARG A 258 -2.69 -3.00 -29.08
C ARG A 258 -4.03 -3.03 -28.35
N VAL A 259 -4.66 -1.87 -28.17
CA VAL A 259 -5.99 -1.82 -27.54
C VAL A 259 -7.04 -2.44 -28.46
N CYS A 260 -7.05 -2.11 -29.75
CA CYS A 260 -7.94 -2.71 -30.74
C CYS A 260 -7.76 -4.23 -30.83
N GLN A 261 -6.52 -4.72 -30.83
CA GLN A 261 -6.21 -6.15 -30.78
C GLN A 261 -6.94 -6.86 -29.64
N LYS A 262 -6.84 -6.33 -28.41
CA LYS A 262 -7.43 -6.96 -27.22
C LYS A 262 -8.95 -6.80 -27.11
N LEU A 263 -9.49 -5.67 -27.58
CA LEU A 263 -10.93 -5.41 -27.53
C LEU A 263 -11.73 -6.13 -28.62
N TRP A 264 -11.10 -6.39 -29.78
CA TRP A 264 -11.79 -6.90 -30.97
C TRP A 264 -11.26 -8.26 -31.42
N HIS A 265 -9.96 -8.36 -31.74
CA HIS A 265 -9.38 -9.59 -32.31
C HIS A 265 -9.23 -10.71 -31.28
N GLU A 266 -8.96 -10.33 -30.03
CA GLU A 266 -8.74 -11.24 -28.90
C GLU A 266 -9.83 -11.06 -27.83
N GLU A 267 -11.04 -10.64 -28.24
CA GLU A 267 -12.15 -10.37 -27.33
C GLU A 267 -12.42 -11.54 -26.38
N THR A 268 -12.54 -12.75 -26.91
CA THR A 268 -12.82 -13.94 -26.10
C THR A 268 -11.76 -14.14 -25.03
N THR A 269 -10.48 -14.01 -25.38
CA THR A 269 -9.37 -14.09 -24.41
C THR A 269 -9.50 -13.00 -23.34
N THR A 270 -9.80 -11.76 -23.74
CA THR A 270 -9.97 -10.63 -22.82
C THR A 270 -11.13 -10.88 -21.85
N VAL A 271 -12.29 -11.34 -22.33
CA VAL A 271 -13.46 -11.64 -21.49
C VAL A 271 -13.17 -12.78 -20.52
N LEU A 272 -12.57 -13.87 -21.01
CA LEU A 272 -12.19 -15.00 -20.16
C LEU A 272 -11.22 -14.59 -19.05
N GLN A 273 -10.19 -13.80 -19.37
CA GLN A 273 -9.24 -13.31 -18.37
C GLN A 273 -9.86 -12.30 -17.39
N LEU A 274 -10.74 -11.40 -17.86
CA LEU A 274 -11.45 -10.48 -16.99
C LEU A 274 -12.32 -11.25 -15.98
N SER A 275 -12.97 -12.33 -16.41
CA SER A 275 -13.82 -13.15 -15.56
C SER A 275 -13.05 -13.75 -14.37
N ILE A 276 -11.88 -14.36 -14.63
CA ILE A 276 -11.05 -14.93 -13.57
C ILE A 276 -10.45 -13.83 -12.68
N TYR A 277 -10.05 -12.68 -13.23
CA TYR A 277 -9.55 -11.56 -12.43
C TYR A 277 -10.61 -11.01 -11.47
N MET A 278 -11.83 -10.76 -11.96
CA MET A 278 -12.93 -10.27 -11.12
C MET A 278 -13.34 -11.30 -10.06
N GLY A 279 -13.30 -12.59 -10.38
CA GLY A 279 -13.61 -13.65 -9.41
C GLY A 279 -12.54 -13.85 -8.34
N VAL A 280 -11.29 -14.11 -8.76
CA VAL A 280 -10.21 -14.53 -7.84
C VAL A 280 -9.61 -13.36 -7.08
N LEU A 281 -9.41 -12.22 -7.75
CA LEU A 281 -8.81 -11.06 -7.07
C LEU A 281 -9.78 -10.44 -6.06
N ALA A 282 -11.09 -10.72 -6.13
CA ALA A 282 -12.04 -10.33 -5.10
C ALA A 282 -11.67 -10.92 -3.73
N ILE A 283 -11.28 -12.19 -3.68
CA ILE A 283 -10.84 -12.89 -2.45
C ILE A 283 -9.64 -12.15 -1.83
N LEU A 284 -8.67 -11.77 -2.67
CA LEU A 284 -7.49 -11.01 -2.24
C LEU A 284 -7.85 -9.57 -1.81
N LYS A 285 -8.80 -8.94 -2.52
CA LYS A 285 -9.26 -7.55 -2.29
C LYS A 285 -9.97 -7.41 -0.96
N GLU A 286 -10.81 -8.36 -0.60
CA GLU A 286 -11.54 -8.37 0.67
C GLU A 286 -10.58 -8.29 1.87
N TYR A 287 -9.57 -9.17 1.90
CA TYR A 287 -8.53 -9.14 2.93
C TYR A 287 -7.82 -7.79 3.01
N VAL A 288 -7.37 -7.25 1.87
CA VAL A 288 -6.64 -5.97 1.85
C VAL A 288 -7.52 -4.82 2.34
N MET A 289 -8.80 -4.80 1.98
CA MET A 289 -9.73 -3.76 2.43
C MET A 289 -9.92 -3.76 3.95
N VAL A 290 -9.96 -4.95 4.57
CA VAL A 290 -10.07 -5.10 6.02
C VAL A 290 -8.82 -4.55 6.72
N PHE A 291 -7.62 -4.98 6.32
CA PHE A 291 -6.36 -4.63 7.01
C PHE A 291 -5.77 -3.26 6.60
N GLN A 292 -6.27 -2.63 5.53
CA GLN A 292 -6.05 -1.21 5.25
C GLN A 292 -6.95 -0.28 6.08
N GLY A 293 -7.93 -0.85 6.80
CA GLY A 293 -8.81 -0.12 7.69
C GLY A 293 -8.08 0.57 8.85
N SER A 294 -8.75 1.56 9.45
CA SER A 294 -8.20 2.32 10.59
C SER A 294 -8.39 1.65 11.95
N GLN A 295 -9.26 0.64 12.01
CA GLN A 295 -9.60 -0.11 13.22
C GLN A 295 -8.44 -1.01 13.68
N THR A 296 -8.43 -1.41 14.95
CA THR A 296 -7.37 -2.28 15.51
C THR A 296 -7.75 -3.74 15.32
N LEU A 297 -7.07 -4.44 14.41
CA LEU A 297 -7.43 -5.80 13.98
C LEU A 297 -6.30 -6.83 14.14
N VAL A 298 -5.27 -6.53 14.95
CA VAL A 298 -4.14 -7.45 15.14
C VAL A 298 -4.57 -8.84 15.66
N HIS A 299 -5.62 -8.88 16.49
CA HIS A 299 -6.22 -10.11 17.02
C HIS A 299 -6.93 -10.96 15.94
N LYS A 300 -7.29 -10.38 14.81
CA LYS A 300 -7.92 -11.11 13.68
C LYS A 300 -6.91 -11.47 12.59
N LEU A 301 -5.68 -10.97 12.66
CA LEU A 301 -4.72 -11.03 11.57
C LEU A 301 -4.37 -12.47 11.19
N HIS A 302 -4.10 -13.34 12.17
CA HIS A 302 -3.74 -14.73 11.92
C HIS A 302 -4.90 -15.51 11.29
N ASP A 303 -6.08 -15.40 11.89
CA ASP A 303 -7.29 -16.13 11.49
C ASP A 303 -7.68 -15.76 10.05
N TRP A 304 -7.68 -14.47 9.72
CA TRP A 304 -7.96 -14.00 8.35
C TRP A 304 -6.90 -14.42 7.33
N GLN A 305 -5.63 -14.56 7.73
CA GLN A 305 -4.59 -15.06 6.82
C GLN A 305 -4.81 -16.55 6.50
N LEU A 306 -5.27 -17.33 7.49
CA LEU A 306 -5.63 -18.73 7.28
C LEU A 306 -6.88 -18.86 6.40
N GLU A 307 -7.92 -18.09 6.69
CA GLU A 307 -9.16 -18.05 5.91
C GLU A 307 -8.89 -17.64 4.46
N LEU A 308 -8.11 -16.58 4.25
CA LEU A 308 -7.69 -16.15 2.91
C LEU A 308 -6.99 -17.27 2.15
N PHE A 309 -6.03 -17.95 2.78
CA PHE A 309 -5.26 -19.00 2.12
C PHE A 309 -6.14 -20.22 1.80
N LEU A 310 -7.01 -20.63 2.71
CA LEU A 310 -7.96 -21.72 2.50
C LEU A 310 -8.99 -21.38 1.41
N ALA A 311 -9.57 -20.18 1.43
CA ALA A 311 -10.50 -19.70 0.41
C ALA A 311 -9.84 -19.67 -0.98
N TYR A 312 -8.58 -19.26 -1.05
CA TYR A 312 -7.80 -19.28 -2.30
C TYR A 312 -7.54 -20.70 -2.80
N LEU A 313 -7.14 -21.63 -1.92
CA LEU A 313 -6.93 -23.03 -2.29
C LEU A 313 -8.22 -23.71 -2.74
N ALA A 314 -9.35 -23.41 -2.09
CA ALA A 314 -10.65 -23.98 -2.43
C ALA A 314 -11.10 -23.70 -3.88
N CYS A 315 -10.51 -22.70 -4.55
CA CYS A 315 -10.79 -22.44 -5.96
C CYS A 315 -10.28 -23.54 -6.91
N PHE A 316 -9.27 -24.32 -6.51
CA PHE A 316 -8.59 -25.26 -7.42
C PHE A 316 -8.08 -26.56 -6.76
N VAL A 317 -8.23 -26.72 -5.43
CA VAL A 317 -7.86 -27.90 -4.65
C VAL A 317 -9.10 -28.52 -4.04
N LYS A 318 -9.20 -29.86 -4.04
CA LYS A 318 -10.34 -30.57 -3.45
C LYS A 318 -10.43 -30.32 -1.95
N ALA A 319 -11.65 -30.12 -1.46
CA ALA A 319 -11.92 -29.75 -0.08
C ALA A 319 -11.44 -30.80 0.94
N GLU A 320 -11.51 -32.10 0.63
CA GLU A 320 -11.06 -33.16 1.54
C GLU A 320 -9.56 -33.08 1.89
N HIS A 321 -8.75 -32.44 1.03
CA HIS A 321 -7.30 -32.32 1.23
C HIS A 321 -6.88 -31.10 2.06
N ILE A 322 -7.76 -30.11 2.26
CA ILE A 322 -7.39 -28.84 2.93
C ILE A 322 -8.20 -28.54 4.20
N THR A 323 -9.45 -29.02 4.30
CA THR A 323 -10.38 -28.66 5.39
C THR A 323 -9.95 -29.09 6.80
N LYS A 324 -9.07 -30.08 6.91
CA LYS A 324 -8.60 -30.62 8.21
C LYS A 324 -7.14 -30.28 8.52
N LEU A 325 -6.49 -29.49 7.69
CA LEU A 325 -5.07 -29.18 7.87
C LEU A 325 -4.87 -28.16 8.99
N SER A 326 -3.93 -28.46 9.89
CA SER A 326 -3.47 -27.49 10.87
C SER A 326 -2.69 -26.34 10.18
N PRO A 327 -2.54 -25.17 10.82
CA PRO A 327 -1.76 -24.07 10.26
C PRO A 327 -0.33 -24.44 9.88
N ARG A 328 0.30 -25.34 10.65
CA ARG A 328 1.64 -25.88 10.34
C ARG A 328 1.61 -26.80 9.11
N ALA A 329 0.61 -27.68 9.03
CA ALA A 329 0.44 -28.55 7.87
C ALA A 329 0.15 -27.74 6.59
N LEU A 330 -0.63 -26.66 6.68
CA LEU A 330 -0.85 -25.73 5.57
C LEU A 330 0.44 -25.05 5.12
N LYS A 331 1.35 -24.70 6.05
CA LYS A 331 2.64 -24.10 5.73
C LYS A 331 3.59 -25.06 4.99
N GLU A 332 3.46 -26.35 5.28
CA GLU A 332 4.30 -27.44 4.74
C GLU A 332 3.64 -28.18 3.56
N LEU A 333 2.39 -27.83 3.20
CA LEU A 333 1.61 -28.47 2.15
C LEU A 333 2.35 -28.43 0.79
N VAL A 334 2.50 -29.59 0.16
CA VAL A 334 2.95 -29.72 -1.22
C VAL A 334 1.74 -30.01 -2.08
N LEU A 335 1.52 -29.18 -3.12
CA LEU A 335 0.40 -29.36 -4.05
C LEU A 335 0.76 -30.44 -5.06
N GLU A 336 0.05 -31.57 -5.01
CA GLU A 336 0.19 -32.68 -5.95
C GLU A 336 -1.03 -32.79 -6.87
N ASP A 337 -0.84 -33.33 -8.08
CA ASP A 337 -1.89 -33.39 -9.11
C ASP A 337 -3.17 -34.09 -8.63
N HIS A 338 -3.04 -35.14 -7.81
CA HIS A 338 -4.20 -35.89 -7.30
C HIS A 338 -5.10 -35.05 -6.36
N MET A 339 -4.54 -33.99 -5.75
CA MET A 339 -5.25 -33.07 -4.86
C MET A 339 -6.02 -31.99 -5.63
N LEU A 340 -5.65 -31.73 -6.88
CA LEU A 340 -6.21 -30.65 -7.68
C LEU A 340 -7.60 -31.04 -8.20
N LEU A 341 -8.44 -30.03 -8.37
CA LEU A 341 -9.74 -30.18 -9.04
C LEU A 341 -9.54 -30.51 -10.53
N ASP A 342 -10.50 -31.24 -11.09
CA ASP A 342 -10.56 -31.40 -12.55
C ASP A 342 -10.70 -30.02 -13.21
N SER A 343 -10.18 -29.86 -14.43
CA SER A 343 -10.22 -28.59 -15.15
C SER A 343 -11.64 -28.03 -15.34
N LYS A 344 -12.66 -28.89 -15.30
CA LYS A 344 -14.09 -28.50 -15.34
C LYS A 344 -14.62 -27.96 -14.01
N GLU A 345 -13.99 -28.31 -12.89
CA GLU A 345 -14.43 -27.93 -11.54
C GLU A 345 -13.65 -26.73 -10.99
N VAL A 346 -12.46 -26.45 -11.53
CA VAL A 346 -11.68 -25.25 -11.19
C VAL A 346 -12.54 -24.00 -11.38
N TYR A 347 -12.53 -23.13 -10.38
CA TYR A 347 -13.21 -21.84 -10.44
C TYR A 347 -12.54 -20.92 -11.47
N VAL A 348 -13.32 -20.39 -12.40
CA VAL A 348 -12.81 -19.52 -13.48
C VAL A 348 -13.49 -18.15 -13.56
N GLY A 349 -14.39 -17.86 -12.62
CA GLY A 349 -15.32 -16.74 -12.72
C GLY A 349 -16.56 -17.07 -13.55
N GLN A 350 -17.64 -16.32 -13.31
CA GLN A 350 -18.98 -16.65 -13.82
C GLN A 350 -19.07 -16.66 -15.35
N GLU A 351 -18.49 -15.67 -16.02
CA GLU A 351 -18.57 -15.56 -17.48
C GLU A 351 -17.72 -16.61 -18.19
N ALA A 352 -16.51 -16.88 -17.68
CA ALA A 352 -15.68 -17.96 -18.22
C ALA A 352 -16.31 -19.34 -17.99
N ASP A 353 -17.00 -19.54 -16.86
CA ASP A 353 -17.72 -20.77 -16.57
C ASP A 353 -18.93 -20.96 -17.51
N THR A 354 -19.67 -19.87 -17.76
CA THR A 354 -20.75 -19.83 -18.74
C THR A 354 -20.22 -20.14 -20.15
N PHE A 355 -19.12 -19.50 -20.54
CA PHE A 355 -18.51 -19.69 -21.85
C PHE A 355 -18.04 -21.13 -22.07
N ARG A 356 -17.34 -21.74 -21.10
CA ARG A 356 -16.87 -23.13 -21.24
C ARG A 356 -18.03 -24.14 -21.27
N SER A 357 -19.12 -23.85 -20.57
CA SER A 357 -20.33 -24.69 -20.57
C SER A 357 -21.04 -24.65 -21.92
N GLN A 358 -21.12 -23.47 -22.54
CA GLN A 358 -21.73 -23.28 -23.86
C GLN A 358 -20.83 -23.74 -25.01
N ASN A 359 -19.51 -23.66 -24.85
CA ASN A 359 -18.54 -23.91 -25.92
C ASN A 359 -17.44 -24.90 -25.50
N PRO A 360 -17.75 -26.12 -25.05
CA PRO A 360 -16.80 -27.03 -24.38
C PRO A 360 -15.61 -27.48 -25.25
N LYS A 361 -15.72 -27.36 -26.58
CA LYS A 361 -14.66 -27.73 -27.54
C LYS A 361 -13.91 -26.52 -28.11
N HIS A 362 -14.13 -25.33 -27.56
CA HIS A 362 -13.50 -24.11 -28.07
C HIS A 362 -11.96 -24.19 -27.93
N PRO A 363 -11.19 -23.90 -28.99
CA PRO A 363 -9.73 -24.11 -28.99
C PRO A 363 -8.97 -23.30 -27.94
N LEU A 364 -9.53 -22.15 -27.52
CA LEU A 364 -8.91 -21.32 -26.47
C LEU A 364 -9.05 -21.89 -25.05
N LEU A 365 -9.96 -22.83 -24.79
CA LEU A 365 -10.20 -23.31 -23.42
C LEU A 365 -9.03 -24.12 -22.86
N VAL A 366 -8.41 -24.95 -23.68
CA VAL A 366 -7.28 -25.78 -23.25
C VAL A 366 -6.09 -24.93 -22.77
N PRO A 367 -5.56 -23.98 -23.56
CA PRO A 367 -4.47 -23.11 -23.10
C PRO A 367 -4.91 -22.22 -21.92
N PHE A 368 -6.13 -21.67 -21.96
CA PHE A 368 -6.65 -20.83 -20.88
C PHE A 368 -6.70 -21.55 -19.52
N LEU A 369 -7.21 -22.78 -19.49
CA LEU A 369 -7.29 -23.57 -18.25
C LEU A 369 -5.91 -24.00 -17.75
N ALA A 370 -4.95 -24.25 -18.65
CA ALA A 370 -3.56 -24.51 -18.28
C ALA A 370 -2.92 -23.29 -17.61
N ASP A 371 -3.12 -22.09 -18.17
CA ASP A 371 -2.62 -20.85 -17.59
C ASP A 371 -3.26 -20.53 -16.24
N ILE A 372 -4.57 -20.77 -16.09
CA ILE A 372 -5.27 -20.65 -14.81
C ILE A 372 -4.67 -21.58 -13.74
N ARG A 373 -4.48 -22.86 -14.07
CA ARG A 373 -3.88 -23.82 -13.12
C ARG A 373 -2.49 -23.36 -12.70
N LYS A 374 -1.68 -22.89 -13.65
CA LYS A 374 -0.35 -22.34 -13.37
C LYS A 374 -0.42 -21.09 -12.50
N ALA A 375 -1.39 -20.19 -12.72
CA ALA A 375 -1.60 -18.98 -11.94
C ALA A 375 -1.99 -19.30 -10.49
N TYR A 376 -2.91 -20.25 -10.30
CA TYR A 376 -3.30 -20.73 -8.98
C TYR A 376 -2.13 -21.32 -8.21
N ILE A 377 -1.41 -22.29 -8.79
CA ILE A 377 -0.29 -22.96 -8.13
C ILE A 377 0.81 -21.95 -7.77
N THR A 378 1.20 -21.10 -8.73
CA THR A 378 2.27 -20.10 -8.52
C THR A 378 1.92 -19.13 -7.39
N THR A 379 0.66 -18.69 -7.34
CA THR A 379 0.18 -17.75 -6.32
C THR A 379 0.00 -18.42 -4.96
N ALA A 380 -0.52 -19.66 -4.92
CA ALA A 380 -0.65 -20.43 -3.70
C ALA A 380 0.72 -20.70 -3.06
N VAL A 381 1.73 -21.10 -3.84
CA VAL A 381 3.11 -21.26 -3.37
C VAL A 381 3.67 -19.94 -2.83
N TYR A 382 3.38 -18.82 -3.50
CA TYR A 382 3.81 -17.51 -3.03
C TYR A 382 3.14 -17.12 -1.69
N LEU A 383 1.81 -17.26 -1.59
CA LEU A 383 1.03 -16.99 -0.38
C LEU A 383 1.48 -17.89 0.77
N GLN A 384 1.61 -19.19 0.54
CA GLN A 384 2.10 -20.15 1.52
C GLN A 384 3.47 -19.75 2.05
N LYS A 385 4.39 -19.32 1.18
CA LYS A 385 5.73 -18.88 1.57
C LYS A 385 5.70 -17.60 2.39
N LYS A 386 4.86 -16.63 2.01
CA LYS A 386 4.87 -15.26 2.52
C LYS A 386 3.92 -15.00 3.68
N LEU A 387 2.85 -15.76 3.81
CA LEU A 387 1.96 -15.66 4.95
C LEU A 387 2.58 -16.39 6.16
N PRO A 388 2.56 -15.78 7.35
CA PRO A 388 3.03 -16.37 8.61
C PRO A 388 2.03 -17.39 9.19
N LEU A 389 1.60 -18.37 8.38
CA LEU A 389 0.55 -19.34 8.74
C LEU A 389 0.84 -20.09 10.06
N ALA A 390 2.11 -20.36 10.35
CA ALA A 390 2.54 -21.05 11.57
C ALA A 390 3.16 -20.12 12.64
N SER A 391 2.91 -18.81 12.58
CA SER A 391 3.54 -17.84 13.48
C SER A 391 3.07 -17.99 14.94
N PRO A 392 3.99 -18.33 15.87
CA PRO A 392 3.68 -18.38 17.29
C PRO A 392 3.15 -17.06 17.86
N THR A 393 3.65 -15.95 17.36
CA THR A 393 3.31 -14.59 17.82
C THR A 393 1.90 -14.23 17.38
N LEU A 394 1.57 -14.39 16.09
CA LEU A 394 0.27 -14.02 15.56
C LEU A 394 -0.85 -14.89 16.13
N THR A 395 -0.62 -16.20 16.27
CA THR A 395 -1.56 -17.09 16.97
C THR A 395 -1.76 -16.70 18.43
N ALA A 396 -0.72 -16.24 19.12
CA ALA A 396 -0.85 -15.77 20.49
C ALA A 396 -1.64 -14.45 20.58
N LEU A 397 -1.51 -13.57 19.57
CA LEU A 397 -2.26 -12.32 19.46
C LEU A 397 -3.76 -12.55 19.20
N SER A 398 -4.15 -13.66 18.56
CA SER A 398 -5.58 -14.00 18.40
C SER A 398 -6.30 -14.14 19.73
N ALA A 399 -5.61 -14.54 20.81
CA ALA A 399 -6.19 -14.70 22.14
C ALA A 399 -6.62 -13.39 22.82
N LEU A 400 -6.32 -12.24 22.21
CA LEU A 400 -6.85 -10.94 22.64
C LEU A 400 -8.33 -10.77 22.25
N ASP A 401 -8.83 -11.59 21.33
CA ASP A 401 -10.23 -11.57 20.93
C ASP A 401 -11.13 -11.90 22.14
N PRO A 402 -12.03 -10.97 22.53
CA PRO A 402 -12.96 -11.21 23.62
C PRO A 402 -13.84 -12.45 23.43
N LEU A 403 -14.10 -12.88 22.18
CA LEU A 403 -14.88 -14.07 21.87
C LEU A 403 -14.20 -15.38 22.31
N LEU A 404 -12.88 -15.38 22.48
CA LEU A 404 -12.14 -16.54 22.98
C LEU A 404 -12.16 -16.66 24.51
N ARG A 405 -12.68 -15.64 25.20
CA ARG A 405 -12.79 -15.64 26.66
C ARG A 405 -13.69 -16.80 27.12
N GLY A 406 -13.28 -17.45 28.18
CA GLY A 406 -13.90 -18.67 28.71
C GLY A 406 -13.30 -19.96 28.13
N HIS A 407 -12.56 -19.87 27.02
CA HIS A 407 -11.89 -21.03 26.43
C HIS A 407 -10.50 -21.25 27.05
N SER A 408 -10.07 -22.51 27.19
CA SER A 408 -8.74 -22.84 27.73
C SER A 408 -7.59 -22.30 26.87
N GLN A 409 -7.80 -22.24 25.56
CA GLN A 409 -6.82 -21.71 24.60
C GLN A 409 -6.50 -20.23 24.85
N ALA A 410 -7.47 -19.41 25.27
CA ALA A 410 -7.21 -18.00 25.56
C ALA A 410 -6.15 -17.84 26.65
N THR A 411 -6.28 -18.57 27.76
CA THR A 411 -5.30 -18.56 28.85
C THR A 411 -3.92 -19.06 28.41
N ILE A 412 -3.87 -20.15 27.62
CA ILE A 412 -2.60 -20.73 27.13
C ILE A 412 -1.86 -19.73 26.25
N GLN A 413 -2.55 -19.11 25.30
CA GLN A 413 -1.95 -18.19 24.35
C GLN A 413 -1.61 -16.84 24.98
N LEU A 414 -2.45 -16.28 25.86
CA LEU A 414 -2.11 -15.07 26.62
C LEU A 414 -0.92 -15.30 27.56
N LYS A 415 -0.79 -16.50 28.14
CA LYS A 415 0.41 -16.90 28.91
C LYS A 415 1.67 -16.96 28.06
N LYS A 416 1.56 -17.42 26.81
CA LYS A 416 2.68 -17.41 25.86
C LYS A 416 3.08 -15.98 25.51
N LEU A 417 2.09 -15.13 25.24
CA LEU A 417 2.28 -13.72 24.92
C LEU A 417 2.91 -12.93 26.08
N SER A 418 2.48 -13.21 27.32
CA SER A 418 3.09 -12.60 28.51
C SER A 418 4.55 -13.01 28.71
N GLY A 419 4.91 -14.25 28.35
CA GLY A 419 6.30 -14.69 28.30
C GLY A 419 7.14 -13.90 27.30
N MET A 420 6.61 -13.68 26.08
CA MET A 420 7.30 -12.90 25.04
C MET A 420 7.52 -11.43 25.45
N LEU A 421 6.59 -10.85 26.22
CA LEU A 421 6.62 -9.46 26.64
C LEU A 421 6.97 -9.25 28.12
N ARG A 422 7.62 -10.24 28.76
CA ARG A 422 7.85 -10.21 30.22
C ARG A 422 8.59 -8.97 30.69
N HIS A 423 9.51 -8.43 29.89
CA HIS A 423 10.30 -7.24 30.17
C HIS A 423 9.47 -5.94 30.35
N LEU A 424 8.22 -5.91 29.89
CA LEU A 424 7.31 -4.77 30.04
C LEU A 424 6.35 -4.91 31.22
N LEU A 425 6.26 -6.12 31.79
CA LEU A 425 5.30 -6.42 32.84
C LEU A 425 5.86 -6.07 34.22
N PRO A 426 5.02 -5.64 35.18
CA PRO A 426 5.44 -5.45 36.56
C PRO A 426 6.08 -6.74 37.12
N ALA A 427 7.23 -6.59 37.80
CA ALA A 427 8.00 -7.73 38.28
C ALA A 427 7.32 -8.44 39.48
N ASP A 428 6.59 -7.67 40.29
CA ASP A 428 5.94 -8.01 41.55
C ASP A 428 4.53 -8.62 41.39
N GLN A 429 4.00 -8.67 40.17
CA GLN A 429 2.64 -9.11 39.89
C GLN A 429 2.58 -10.52 39.28
N ASP A 430 1.61 -11.33 39.71
CA ASP A 430 1.36 -12.68 39.20
C ASP A 430 0.36 -12.63 38.03
N ILE A 431 0.89 -12.46 36.82
CA ILE A 431 0.07 -12.46 35.61
C ILE A 431 -0.65 -13.80 35.38
N HIS A 432 -0.15 -14.94 35.87
CA HIS A 432 -0.86 -16.21 35.69
C HIS A 432 -2.17 -16.21 36.46
N ARG A 433 -2.16 -15.70 37.69
CA ARG A 433 -3.37 -15.53 38.49
C ARG A 433 -4.34 -14.56 37.83
N GLU A 434 -3.86 -13.42 37.29
CA GLU A 434 -4.70 -12.47 36.56
C GLU A 434 -5.40 -13.12 35.36
N LEU A 435 -4.68 -13.93 34.57
CA LEU A 435 -5.23 -14.61 33.38
C LEU A 435 -6.31 -15.64 33.73
N VAL A 436 -6.10 -16.42 34.79
CA VAL A 436 -7.10 -17.39 35.26
C VAL A 436 -8.35 -16.66 35.75
N GLN A 437 -8.16 -15.58 36.54
CA GLN A 437 -9.27 -14.79 37.04
C GLN A 437 -10.06 -14.10 35.92
N PHE A 438 -9.36 -13.53 34.93
CA PHE A 438 -9.97 -12.89 33.76
C PHE A 438 -10.93 -13.84 33.02
N ASN A 439 -10.54 -15.11 32.86
CA ASN A 439 -11.30 -16.08 32.08
C ASN A 439 -12.66 -16.45 32.71
N VAL A 440 -12.79 -16.30 34.03
CA VAL A 440 -14.00 -16.67 34.79
C VAL A 440 -14.75 -15.47 35.40
N ASP A 441 -14.21 -14.26 35.25
CA ASP A 441 -14.77 -13.04 35.82
C ASP A 441 -16.16 -12.65 35.24
N LEU A 442 -17.24 -13.05 35.91
CA LEU A 442 -18.61 -12.76 35.48
C LEU A 442 -18.97 -11.27 35.46
N THR A 443 -18.11 -10.41 36.03
CA THR A 443 -18.36 -8.96 36.05
C THR A 443 -17.96 -8.25 34.75
N ILE A 444 -17.26 -8.93 33.85
CA ILE A 444 -16.83 -8.40 32.54
C ILE A 444 -17.99 -8.48 31.54
N PRO A 445 -18.32 -7.40 30.81
CA PRO A 445 -19.40 -7.41 29.83
C PRO A 445 -19.10 -8.37 28.66
N SER A 446 -20.14 -9.01 28.13
CA SER A 446 -20.04 -9.78 26.89
C SER A 446 -19.66 -8.86 25.73
N PHE A 447 -18.76 -9.30 24.86
CA PHE A 447 -18.44 -8.61 23.61
C PHE A 447 -19.48 -8.93 22.54
N LYS A 448 -19.92 -7.92 21.80
CA LYS A 448 -20.80 -8.11 20.63
C LYS A 448 -20.01 -7.90 19.35
N GLU A 449 -20.37 -8.66 18.31
CA GLU A 449 -19.75 -8.52 17.00
C GLU A 449 -19.99 -7.09 16.44
N GLY A 450 -18.91 -6.46 15.97
CA GLY A 450 -18.91 -5.05 15.54
C GLY A 450 -18.53 -4.04 16.62
N GLU A 451 -18.44 -4.43 17.90
CA GLU A 451 -17.91 -3.56 18.95
C GLU A 451 -16.41 -3.30 18.80
N SER A 452 -15.95 -2.14 19.26
CA SER A 452 -14.52 -1.81 19.28
C SER A 452 -13.81 -2.62 20.36
N ILE A 453 -12.93 -3.53 19.94
CA ILE A 453 -12.07 -4.31 20.85
C ILE A 453 -11.27 -3.42 21.80
N VAL A 454 -10.85 -2.24 21.33
CA VAL A 454 -10.07 -1.28 22.13
C VAL A 454 -10.92 -0.69 23.25
N GLU A 455 -12.17 -0.31 22.96
CA GLU A 455 -13.10 0.23 23.95
C GLU A 455 -13.53 -0.85 24.94
N TRP A 456 -13.81 -2.06 24.44
CA TRP A 456 -14.15 -3.21 25.28
C TRP A 456 -13.05 -3.53 26.29
N TRP A 457 -11.79 -3.65 25.85
CA TRP A 457 -10.66 -3.84 26.76
C TRP A 457 -10.47 -2.62 27.68
N GLY A 458 -10.75 -1.41 27.20
CA GLY A 458 -10.79 -0.21 28.03
C GLY A 458 -11.72 -0.36 29.24
N HIS A 459 -12.93 -0.88 29.04
CA HIS A 459 -13.88 -1.16 30.11
C HIS A 459 -13.42 -2.27 31.07
N VAL A 460 -12.71 -3.29 30.57
CA VAL A 460 -12.09 -4.31 31.44
C VAL A 460 -11.08 -3.67 32.39
N PHE A 461 -10.34 -2.66 31.93
CA PHE A 461 -9.30 -2.00 32.72
C PHE A 461 -9.80 -0.85 33.62
N ASP A 462 -11.03 -0.37 33.43
CA ASP A 462 -11.61 0.67 34.29
C ASP A 462 -11.85 0.20 35.73
N LYS A 463 -11.90 -1.11 35.95
CA LYS A 463 -11.84 -1.72 37.28
C LYS A 463 -10.38 -1.71 37.76
N LEU A 464 -9.97 -0.53 38.23
CA LEU A 464 -8.66 -0.28 38.80
C LEU A 464 -8.27 -1.41 39.77
N ASP A 465 -7.03 -1.85 39.67
CA ASP A 465 -6.35 -2.84 40.52
C ASP A 465 -6.64 -4.34 40.27
N LYS A 466 -7.59 -4.71 39.40
CA LYS A 466 -7.88 -6.15 39.17
C LYS A 466 -6.89 -6.85 38.23
N TYR A 467 -6.39 -6.13 37.22
CA TYR A 467 -5.60 -6.69 36.12
C TYR A 467 -4.37 -5.83 35.76
N PRO A 468 -3.45 -5.55 36.70
CA PRO A 468 -2.33 -4.65 36.47
C PRO A 468 -1.41 -5.11 35.32
N SER A 469 -0.99 -6.38 35.31
CA SER A 469 -0.07 -6.91 34.30
C SER A 469 -0.77 -7.15 32.96
N LEU A 470 -1.98 -7.72 32.99
CA LEU A 470 -2.76 -8.00 31.80
C LEU A 470 -3.13 -6.70 31.06
N SER A 471 -3.40 -5.62 31.78
CA SER A 471 -3.69 -4.32 31.16
C SER A 471 -2.50 -3.78 30.36
N VAL A 472 -1.27 -3.92 30.89
CA VAL A 472 -0.05 -3.51 30.19
C VAL A 472 0.15 -4.39 28.95
N LEU A 473 0.01 -5.70 29.10
CA LEU A 473 0.15 -6.67 28.02
C LEU A 473 -0.77 -6.34 26.84
N VAL A 474 -2.07 -6.22 27.10
CA VAL A 474 -3.08 -5.99 26.07
C VAL A 474 -2.89 -4.63 25.41
N LYS A 475 -2.63 -3.56 26.18
CA LYS A 475 -2.39 -2.22 25.61
C LYS A 475 -1.20 -2.22 24.65
N CYS A 476 -0.12 -2.94 24.98
CA CYS A 476 1.03 -3.10 24.10
C CYS A 476 0.64 -3.84 22.82
N CYS A 477 -0.09 -4.95 22.95
CA CYS A 477 -0.44 -5.78 21.81
C CYS A 477 -1.45 -5.13 20.87
N LEU A 478 -2.49 -4.47 21.39
CA LEU A 478 -3.47 -3.70 20.58
C LEU A 478 -2.82 -2.53 19.82
N SER A 479 -1.62 -2.12 20.23
CA SER A 479 -0.88 -1.04 19.59
C SER A 479 0.07 -1.54 18.47
N ILE A 480 0.05 -2.83 18.15
CA ILE A 480 0.80 -3.42 17.03
C ILE A 480 0.10 -3.05 15.72
N PHE A 481 0.87 -2.62 14.71
CA PHE A 481 0.34 -2.45 13.36
C PHE A 481 0.02 -3.80 12.73
N HIS A 482 -1.16 -3.89 12.09
CA HIS A 482 -1.62 -5.06 11.35
C HIS A 482 -1.64 -4.85 9.83
N GLY A 483 -1.39 -3.62 9.35
CA GLY A 483 -1.42 -3.27 7.94
C GLY A 483 -0.85 -1.88 7.64
N PRO A 484 -0.75 -1.52 6.34
CA PRO A 484 -0.14 -0.29 5.87
C PRO A 484 -0.97 0.96 6.22
N ARG A 485 -0.53 1.75 7.22
CA ARG A 485 -1.16 3.05 7.55
C ARG A 485 -0.46 4.29 7.00
N VAL A 486 0.72 4.13 6.41
CA VAL A 486 1.56 5.25 5.91
C VAL A 486 1.20 5.64 4.47
N GLU A 487 0.76 4.71 3.63
CA GLU A 487 0.54 4.95 2.19
C GLU A 487 -0.49 6.03 1.86
N SER A 488 -1.53 6.18 2.68
CA SER A 488 -2.52 7.25 2.56
C SER A 488 -1.92 8.63 2.83
N SER A 489 -0.86 8.70 3.64
CA SER A 489 -0.15 9.96 3.93
C SER A 489 0.78 10.40 2.81
N PHE A 490 1.40 9.45 2.08
CA PHE A 490 2.20 9.74 0.89
C PHE A 490 1.35 10.13 -0.30
N SER A 491 0.25 9.41 -0.57
CA SER A 491 -0.63 9.68 -1.71
C SER A 491 -1.16 11.12 -1.73
N LEU A 492 -1.37 11.72 -0.55
CA LEU A 492 -1.83 13.11 -0.38
C LEU A 492 -0.70 14.16 -0.46
N MET A 493 0.57 13.75 -0.32
CA MET A 493 1.72 14.66 -0.26
C MET A 493 2.64 14.54 -1.47
N ASN A 494 2.50 13.50 -2.30
CA ASN A 494 3.18 13.43 -3.61
C ASN A 494 2.87 14.68 -4.45
N ASP A 495 1.64 15.20 -4.38
CA ASP A 495 1.26 16.45 -5.04
C ASP A 495 2.05 17.68 -4.54
N VAL A 496 2.52 17.66 -3.28
CA VAL A 496 3.27 18.73 -2.63
C VAL A 496 4.78 18.61 -2.89
N ILE A 497 5.28 17.39 -3.04
CA ILE A 497 6.70 17.06 -3.19
C ILE A 497 7.13 17.08 -4.67
N ASP A 498 6.33 16.54 -5.59
CA ASP A 498 6.75 16.29 -6.98
C ASP A 498 6.45 17.43 -7.95
N GLN A 499 5.51 18.32 -7.65
CA GLN A 499 5.25 19.45 -8.55
C GLN A 499 6.43 20.42 -8.49
N ARG A 500 7.02 20.73 -9.66
CA ARG A 500 8.20 21.62 -9.87
C ARG A 500 8.13 22.99 -9.14
N SER A 501 6.98 23.37 -8.62
CA SER A 501 6.71 24.60 -7.87
C SER A 501 6.74 24.44 -6.33
N GLY A 502 6.73 23.23 -5.80
CA GLY A 502 6.47 22.96 -4.36
C GLY A 502 7.69 22.67 -3.49
N ASN A 503 8.87 22.37 -4.06
CA ASN A 503 10.13 21.93 -3.42
C ASN A 503 10.21 22.19 -1.90
N MET A 504 9.56 21.32 -1.13
CA MET A 504 9.46 21.44 0.32
C MET A 504 10.56 20.61 0.95
N ASN A 505 11.36 21.22 1.84
CA ASN A 505 12.39 20.46 2.54
C ASN A 505 11.78 19.39 3.46
N VAL A 506 12.52 18.30 3.71
CA VAL A 506 12.05 17.18 4.54
C VAL A 506 11.69 17.62 5.97
N GLU A 507 12.32 18.68 6.49
CA GLU A 507 12.00 19.23 7.80
C GLU A 507 10.58 19.83 7.85
N THR A 508 10.18 20.59 6.83
CA THR A 508 8.82 21.15 6.73
C THR A 508 7.80 20.03 6.50
N PHE A 509 8.13 19.05 5.64
CA PHE A 509 7.32 17.84 5.46
C PHE A 509 7.08 17.10 6.79
N ASN A 510 8.13 16.87 7.57
CA ASN A 510 8.10 16.23 8.87
C ASN A 510 7.17 16.97 9.86
N VAL A 511 7.22 18.31 9.87
CA VAL A 511 6.35 19.14 10.73
C VAL A 511 4.88 19.05 10.29
N ILE A 512 4.60 19.14 8.99
CA ILE A 512 3.22 19.04 8.46
C ILE A 512 2.61 17.69 8.81
N GLN A 513 3.35 16.60 8.61
CA GLN A 513 2.88 15.27 8.96
C GLN A 513 2.60 15.16 10.47
N THR A 514 3.49 15.68 11.31
CA THR A 514 3.29 15.70 12.77
C THR A 514 1.99 16.40 13.16
N VAL A 515 1.72 17.59 12.60
CA VAL A 515 0.48 18.33 12.87
C VAL A 515 -0.74 17.55 12.37
N LYS A 516 -0.69 17.04 11.15
CA LYS A 516 -1.80 16.29 10.53
C LYS A 516 -2.17 15.06 11.37
N TYR A 517 -1.19 14.23 11.70
CA TYR A 517 -1.41 13.03 12.50
C TYR A 517 -1.88 13.37 13.92
N THR A 518 -1.39 14.46 14.53
CA THR A 518 -1.89 14.93 15.83
C THR A 518 -3.37 15.36 15.77
N LEU A 519 -3.78 16.06 14.71
CA LEU A 519 -5.17 16.46 14.52
C LEU A 519 -6.07 15.24 14.33
N GLN A 520 -5.64 14.30 13.47
CA GLN A 520 -6.34 13.05 13.20
C GLN A 520 -6.46 12.16 14.44
N SER A 521 -5.36 11.95 15.18
CA SER A 521 -5.34 11.11 16.38
C SER A 521 -6.29 11.66 17.45
N ARG A 522 -6.41 12.98 17.55
CA ARG A 522 -7.27 13.66 18.53
C ARG A 522 -8.72 13.80 18.07
N GLY A 523 -9.03 13.58 16.79
CA GLY A 523 -10.36 13.82 16.23
C GLY A 523 -10.78 15.29 16.37
N LYS A 524 -9.81 16.22 16.36
CA LYS A 524 -10.05 17.65 16.57
C LYS A 524 -9.60 18.43 15.35
N THR A 525 -10.38 19.43 14.96
CA THR A 525 -9.95 20.41 13.96
C THR A 525 -8.87 21.31 14.53
N ALA A 526 -8.10 21.98 13.66
CA ALA A 526 -7.12 22.97 14.09
C ALA A 526 -7.80 24.07 14.93
N MET A 527 -9.01 24.50 14.53
CA MET A 527 -9.80 25.45 15.29
C MET A 527 -10.15 24.93 16.68
N GLN A 528 -10.50 23.66 16.86
CA GLN A 528 -10.82 23.10 18.18
C GLN A 528 -9.58 22.93 19.08
N LEU A 529 -8.41 22.65 18.49
CA LEU A 529 -7.16 22.49 19.22
C LEU A 529 -6.52 23.81 19.61
N PHE A 530 -6.67 24.83 18.78
CA PHE A 530 -6.10 26.17 18.99
C PHE A 530 -7.16 27.22 19.32
N ARG A 531 -8.39 26.79 19.65
CA ARG A 531 -9.49 27.71 20.00
C ARG A 531 -9.07 28.53 21.21
N ARG A 532 -9.18 29.85 21.09
CA ARG A 532 -9.21 30.76 22.24
C ARG A 532 -10.66 30.92 22.67
N GLU A 533 -10.92 30.86 23.97
CA GLU A 533 -12.26 31.10 24.53
C GLU A 533 -12.75 32.50 24.16
N ASP A 534 -11.84 33.48 24.21
CA ASP A 534 -12.04 34.83 23.68
C ASP A 534 -10.95 35.15 22.65
N VAL A 535 -11.36 35.36 21.40
CA VAL A 535 -10.45 35.64 20.27
C VAL A 535 -9.79 37.02 20.38
N LYS A 536 -10.46 37.99 21.01
CA LYS A 536 -9.96 39.35 21.22
C LYS A 536 -9.11 39.46 22.48
N PHE A 537 -9.59 38.92 23.61
CA PHE A 537 -8.98 39.16 24.93
C PHE A 537 -8.39 37.92 25.62
N GLY A 538 -8.59 36.71 25.08
CA GLY A 538 -8.08 35.48 25.70
C GLY A 538 -6.55 35.44 25.70
N ALA A 539 -5.93 34.75 26.65
CA ALA A 539 -4.48 34.63 26.65
C ALA A 539 -3.98 33.94 25.36
N VAL A 540 -3.00 34.53 24.69
CA VAL A 540 -2.30 33.87 23.57
C VAL A 540 -1.24 32.94 24.15
N ASP A 541 -1.12 31.73 23.59
CA ASP A 541 -0.04 30.82 23.97
C ASP A 541 1.32 31.47 23.62
N ARG A 542 1.97 32.00 24.66
CA ARG A 542 3.28 32.66 24.56
C ARG A 542 4.34 31.75 23.96
N THR A 543 4.21 30.44 24.15
CA THR A 543 5.11 29.44 23.57
C THR A 543 4.90 29.36 22.06
N VAL A 544 3.66 29.34 21.59
CA VAL A 544 3.35 29.34 20.14
C VAL A 544 3.86 30.63 19.50
N CYS A 545 3.56 31.80 20.06
CA CYS A 545 4.06 33.08 19.54
C CYS A 545 5.60 33.13 19.50
N ARG A 546 6.27 32.72 20.58
CA ARG A 546 7.74 32.68 20.62
C ARG A 546 8.29 31.76 19.53
N ASN A 547 7.68 30.59 19.32
CA ASN A 547 8.12 29.66 18.28
C ASN A 547 7.94 30.23 16.88
N ILE A 548 6.81 30.89 16.59
CA ILE A 548 6.55 31.54 15.29
C ILE A 548 7.59 32.64 15.05
N ASN A 549 7.80 33.52 16.04
CA ASN A 549 8.71 34.65 15.91
C ASN A 549 10.19 34.23 15.80
N SER A 550 10.58 33.10 16.40
CA SER A 550 11.96 32.61 16.39
C SER A 550 12.25 31.55 15.32
N ALA A 551 11.24 31.07 14.59
CA ALA A 551 11.39 29.96 13.64
C ALA A 551 12.46 30.24 12.58
N ALA A 552 12.42 31.41 11.94
CA ALA A 552 13.37 31.77 10.88
C ALA A 552 14.81 31.87 11.39
N ALA A 553 15.01 32.47 12.57
CA ALA A 553 16.33 32.58 13.19
C ALA A 553 16.88 31.21 13.60
N THR A 554 16.02 30.36 14.18
CA THR A 554 16.35 28.99 14.59
C THR A 554 16.73 28.15 13.38
N TYR A 555 15.96 28.22 12.29
CA TYR A 555 16.25 27.51 11.04
C TYR A 555 17.60 27.93 10.44
N ARG A 556 17.88 29.24 10.36
CA ARG A 556 19.17 29.75 9.88
C ARG A 556 20.34 29.28 10.74
N HIS A 557 20.15 29.19 12.06
CA HIS A 557 21.16 28.67 12.97
C HIS A 557 21.39 27.17 12.74
N GLN A 558 20.31 26.38 12.65
CA GLN A 558 20.37 24.94 12.40
C GLN A 558 21.07 24.63 11.06
N GLN A 559 20.80 25.39 10.00
CA GLN A 559 21.51 25.24 8.72
C GLN A 559 23.02 25.45 8.85
N LYS A 560 23.45 26.43 9.65
CA LYS A 560 24.89 26.68 9.90
C LYS A 560 25.52 25.53 10.68
N VAL A 561 24.82 24.98 11.66
CA VAL A 561 25.28 23.81 12.44
C VAL A 561 25.37 22.57 11.54
N ASN A 562 24.31 22.26 10.79
CA ASN A 562 24.27 21.10 9.89
C ASN A 562 25.34 21.19 8.79
N LYS A 563 25.63 22.40 8.29
CA LYS A 563 26.72 22.63 7.32
C LYS A 563 28.08 22.28 7.93
N LYS A 564 28.36 22.74 9.16
CA LYS A 564 29.59 22.41 9.89
C LYS A 564 29.70 20.91 10.21
N GLU A 565 28.59 20.26 10.58
CA GLU A 565 28.56 18.81 10.81
C GLU A 565 28.80 18.00 9.53
N LYS A 566 28.24 18.43 8.39
CA LYS A 566 28.50 17.83 7.07
C LYS A 566 29.97 17.99 6.66
N GLU A 567 30.55 19.17 6.87
CA GLU A 567 31.97 19.45 6.61
C GLU A 567 32.88 18.58 7.51
N GLN A 568 32.54 18.41 8.79
CA GLN A 568 33.26 17.52 9.71
C GLN A 568 33.11 16.03 9.37
N GLN A 569 31.93 15.59 8.91
CA GLN A 569 31.74 14.22 8.44
C GLN A 569 32.52 13.95 7.15
N GLN A 570 32.57 14.90 6.21
CA GLN A 570 33.40 14.79 5.01
C GLN A 570 34.90 14.74 5.34
N SER A 571 35.35 15.53 6.33
CA SER A 571 36.71 15.49 6.85
C SER A 571 37.09 14.16 7.52
N LYS A 572 36.16 13.51 8.24
CA LYS A 572 36.41 12.23 8.92
C LYS A 572 36.37 10.99 8.02
N TYR A 573 35.65 11.03 6.90
CA TYR A 573 35.39 9.85 6.06
C TYR A 573 35.99 9.92 4.65
N GLY A 574 36.89 10.87 4.38
CA GLY A 574 37.84 10.84 3.26
C GLY A 574 37.31 10.27 1.95
N SER A 575 36.31 10.92 1.33
CA SER A 575 36.08 10.69 -0.11
C SER A 575 37.17 11.44 -0.86
N GLN A 576 38.31 10.81 -1.14
CA GLN A 576 39.13 11.29 -2.26
C GLN A 576 38.26 11.18 -3.51
N ALA A 577 37.71 12.31 -3.95
CA ALA A 577 37.26 12.44 -5.32
C ALA A 577 38.49 12.15 -6.18
N THR A 578 38.49 11.02 -6.89
CA THR A 578 39.51 10.73 -7.89
C THR A 578 39.56 11.90 -8.86
N GLY A 579 40.75 12.49 -9.07
CA GLY A 579 40.93 13.70 -9.89
C GLY A 579 40.34 13.61 -11.31
N SER A 580 40.07 12.39 -11.81
CA SER A 580 39.39 12.16 -13.08
C SER A 580 37.94 12.63 -13.12
N ALA A 581 37.19 12.59 -12.01
CA ALA A 581 35.78 13.01 -12.00
C ALA A 581 35.64 14.54 -12.05
N GLN A 582 36.60 15.26 -11.47
CA GLN A 582 36.64 16.72 -11.48
C GLN A 582 37.12 17.25 -12.83
N GLN A 583 38.10 16.58 -13.45
CA GLN A 583 38.53 16.87 -14.82
C GLN A 583 37.44 16.56 -15.86
N ALA A 584 36.74 15.43 -15.73
CA ALA A 584 35.59 15.11 -16.57
C ALA A 584 34.48 16.17 -16.44
N LYS A 585 34.12 16.58 -15.22
CA LYS A 585 33.14 17.66 -15.00
C LYS A 585 33.55 19.01 -15.62
N THR A 586 34.84 19.33 -15.57
CA THR A 586 35.36 20.58 -16.16
C THR A 586 35.32 20.51 -17.68
N GLN A 587 35.67 19.38 -18.28
CA GLN A 587 35.55 19.14 -19.73
C GLN A 587 34.09 19.16 -20.20
N THR A 588 33.17 18.48 -19.50
CA THR A 588 31.75 18.45 -19.90
C THR A 588 31.11 19.84 -19.77
N ALA A 589 31.48 20.63 -18.76
CA ALA A 589 31.01 22.00 -18.60
C ALA A 589 31.58 22.94 -19.70
N GLU A 590 32.82 22.74 -20.13
CA GLU A 590 33.42 23.47 -21.25
C GLU A 590 32.80 23.09 -22.60
N GLU A 591 32.50 21.80 -22.81
CA GLU A 591 31.79 21.30 -24.00
C GLU A 591 30.36 21.83 -24.07
N GLU A 592 29.62 21.84 -22.95
CA GLU A 592 28.28 22.43 -22.90
C GLU A 592 28.31 23.95 -23.13
N LYS A 593 29.32 24.65 -22.59
CA LYS A 593 29.49 26.08 -22.83
C LYS A 593 29.81 26.37 -24.30
N ARG A 594 30.66 25.55 -24.94
CA ARG A 594 30.90 25.62 -26.40
C ARG A 594 29.62 25.35 -27.19
N ALA A 595 28.87 24.29 -26.86
CA ALA A 595 27.64 23.95 -27.54
C ALA A 595 26.58 25.07 -27.44
N ARG A 596 26.47 25.74 -26.28
CA ARG A 596 25.58 26.90 -26.10
C ARG A 596 26.01 28.10 -26.93
N LEU A 597 27.31 28.40 -27.00
CA LEU A 597 27.85 29.45 -27.86
C LEU A 597 27.61 29.15 -29.34
N THR A 598 27.81 27.91 -29.79
CA THR A 598 27.53 27.50 -31.17
C THR A 598 26.04 27.59 -31.50
N MET A 599 25.16 27.24 -30.56
CA MET A 599 23.70 27.37 -30.73
C MET A 599 23.26 28.85 -30.78
N GLN A 600 23.87 29.72 -29.97
CA GLN A 600 23.63 31.16 -30.02
C GLN A 600 24.11 31.78 -31.34
N CYS A 601 25.30 31.41 -31.83
CA CYS A 601 25.80 31.84 -33.14
C CYS A 601 24.90 31.36 -34.30
N ARG A 602 24.36 30.13 -34.24
CA ARG A 602 23.39 29.65 -35.24
C ARG A 602 22.08 30.44 -35.21
N LYS A 603 21.59 30.78 -34.02
CA LYS A 603 20.37 31.60 -33.87
C LYS A 603 20.56 33.04 -34.35
N SER A 604 21.72 33.65 -34.13
CA SER A 604 22.01 34.99 -34.66
C SER A 604 22.21 35.00 -36.18
N LEU A 605 22.80 33.96 -36.77
CA LEU A 605 22.90 33.81 -38.23
C LEU A 605 21.54 33.56 -38.91
N GLN A 606 20.61 32.86 -38.26
CA GLN A 606 19.22 32.70 -38.76
C GLN A 606 18.41 33.99 -38.67
N LYS A 607 18.68 34.84 -37.66
CA LYS A 607 17.98 36.12 -37.48
C LYS A 607 18.44 37.22 -38.44
N ASN A 608 19.63 37.10 -39.01
CA ASN A 608 20.16 38.01 -40.04
C ASN A 608 19.81 37.57 -41.48
N ARG A 609 19.10 36.44 -41.65
CA ARG A 609 18.61 35.93 -42.95
C ARG A 609 17.08 35.98 -43.09
N SER A 610 16.39 36.57 -42.12
CA SER A 610 15.00 37.03 -42.19
C SER A 610 15.02 38.55 -42.18
#